data_AF-A0AA40HZG0-F1
#
_entry.id   AF-A0AA40HZG0-F1
#
_cell.length_a   1.000
_cell.length_b   1.000
_cell.length_c   1.000
_cell.angle_alpha   90.00
_cell.angle_beta   90.00
_cell.angle_gamma   90.00
#
_symmetry.space_group_name_H-M   'P 1'
#
loop_
_entity.id
_entity.type
_entity.pdbx_description
1 polymer ?
#
loop_
_entity_poly.entity_id
_entity_poly.type
_entity_poly.pdbx_seq_one_letter_code
_entity_poly.pdbx_strand_id
1 'polypeptide(L)'
;MEAGEPREPREPGLGAETAAATATRWEEANAFCGNLTPKKKPKSPKPQNAVTIAVSSRALFRMDEEQRIYMEQGVEEYVRYQLQHENEPFSPGPAFPFVKALEAVNKQLRDLYPDSEDIFDIVLVTNNHAQVGVRLINSINHYDLFIERFCMTGGNSPICYLKAYHTNLYLSADAEKVREAIDQGIAAATIFSPSRDVAVSQSQLRVAFDGDAVLFSDESERIVKAHGLDRFFEHEKAHENKPLAQGPLKGFLEALGRLQKKFYSKGLRLECPIRTYLVTARSAASSGARALKTLRSWGLETDEALFLAGAPKGPLLEKIRPHIYFDDQMFHVAGAQEMGTVAAHVPYGWHRHPGGLRLPSRPQLHSSCAPASHDPQCSRHSSLPPSDMSSAGPFSPYRTALLHVCPHPWEGGTGTQPCRLGRHLTSPHWGPALCHDAG
;
A
#
# COMPACT_ATOMS: atom_id res chain seq x y z
N MET A 1 -64.82 -40.26 -31.86
CA MET A 1 -64.06 -39.04 -31.52
C MET A 1 -64.51 -38.66 -30.12
N GLU A 2 -63.76 -38.77 -29.04
CA GLU A 2 -62.35 -39.04 -28.78
C GLU A 2 -62.31 -39.46 -27.29
N ALA A 3 -61.48 -40.44 -26.93
CA ALA A 3 -61.36 -40.93 -25.56
C ALA A 3 -60.54 -39.94 -24.72
N GLY A 4 -61.05 -39.56 -23.54
CA GLY A 4 -60.32 -38.74 -22.58
C GLY A 4 -59.29 -39.56 -21.82
N GLU A 5 -58.01 -39.17 -21.91
CA GLU A 5 -56.90 -39.71 -21.12
C GLU A 5 -56.91 -39.22 -19.66
N PRO A 6 -56.36 -40.00 -18.71
CA PRO A 6 -56.26 -39.63 -17.31
C PRO A 6 -55.01 -38.77 -17.02
N ARG A 7 -55.13 -37.84 -16.06
CA ARG A 7 -54.02 -37.00 -15.56
C ARG A 7 -53.02 -37.82 -14.75
N GLU A 8 -51.73 -37.74 -15.10
CA GLU A 8 -50.62 -38.19 -14.26
C GLU A 8 -50.39 -37.27 -13.03
N PRO A 9 -49.91 -37.81 -11.90
CA PRO A 9 -49.52 -37.01 -10.74
C PRO A 9 -48.14 -36.36 -10.96
N ARG A 10 -48.05 -35.05 -10.66
CA ARG A 10 -46.79 -34.29 -10.66
C ARG A 10 -45.85 -34.80 -9.55
N GLU A 11 -44.62 -35.15 -9.91
CA GLU A 11 -43.53 -35.38 -8.95
C GLU A 11 -43.18 -34.10 -8.17
N PRO A 12 -42.88 -34.18 -6.86
CA PRO A 12 -42.34 -33.06 -6.10
C PRO A 12 -40.85 -32.85 -6.42
N GLY A 13 -40.47 -31.59 -6.67
CA GLY A 13 -39.13 -31.19 -7.10
C GLY A 13 -38.03 -31.35 -6.05
N LEU A 14 -36.92 -31.97 -6.47
CA LEU A 14 -35.65 -32.23 -5.77
C LEU A 14 -34.81 -30.98 -5.42
N GLY A 15 -35.41 -29.80 -5.29
CA GLY A 15 -34.68 -28.53 -5.15
C GLY A 15 -34.48 -28.03 -3.71
N ALA A 16 -35.32 -28.44 -2.76
CA ALA A 16 -35.35 -27.85 -1.42
C ALA A 16 -34.53 -28.65 -0.37
N GLU A 17 -34.45 -29.97 -0.51
CA GLU A 17 -33.74 -30.83 0.46
C GLU A 17 -32.21 -30.68 0.38
N THR A 18 -31.66 -30.36 -0.79
CA THR A 18 -30.21 -30.22 -0.99
C THR A 18 -29.64 -28.94 -0.39
N ALA A 19 -30.39 -27.84 -0.41
CA ALA A 19 -30.01 -26.56 0.21
C ALA A 19 -30.09 -26.61 1.75
N ALA A 20 -31.13 -27.27 2.28
CA ALA A 20 -31.25 -27.49 3.72
C ALA A 20 -30.12 -28.39 4.24
N ALA A 21 -29.86 -29.52 3.56
CA ALA A 21 -28.81 -30.45 3.95
C ALA A 21 -27.38 -29.86 3.86
N THR A 22 -27.12 -28.93 2.95
CA THR A 22 -25.83 -28.22 2.88
C THR A 22 -25.67 -27.19 4.00
N ALA A 23 -26.75 -26.50 4.40
CA ALA A 23 -26.74 -25.60 5.55
C ALA A 23 -26.48 -26.35 6.87
N THR A 24 -27.14 -27.50 7.09
CA THR A 24 -26.92 -28.33 8.29
C THR A 24 -25.49 -28.87 8.36
N ARG A 25 -24.96 -29.31 7.21
CA ARG A 25 -23.58 -29.81 7.10
C ARG A 25 -22.52 -28.72 7.34
N TRP A 26 -22.82 -27.47 6.99
CA TRP A 26 -21.96 -26.31 7.27
C TRP A 26 -21.99 -25.94 8.76
N GLU A 27 -23.15 -25.98 9.40
CA GLU A 27 -23.30 -25.74 10.84
C GLU A 27 -22.58 -26.81 11.67
N GLU A 28 -22.70 -28.08 11.28
CA GLU A 28 -21.98 -29.20 11.90
C GLU A 28 -20.46 -29.10 11.70
N ALA A 29 -20.00 -28.71 10.51
CA ALA A 29 -18.58 -28.47 10.24
C ALA A 29 -18.03 -27.29 11.06
N ASN A 30 -18.80 -26.21 11.22
CA ASN A 30 -18.43 -25.08 12.07
C ASN A 30 -18.36 -25.46 13.55
N ALA A 31 -19.31 -26.27 14.04
CA ALA A 31 -19.30 -26.77 15.40
C ALA A 31 -18.10 -27.70 15.67
N PHE A 32 -17.77 -28.56 14.71
CA PHE A 32 -16.61 -29.44 14.77
C PHE A 32 -15.29 -28.65 14.77
N CYS A 33 -15.12 -27.68 13.85
CA CYS A 33 -13.94 -26.81 13.80
C CYS A 33 -13.82 -25.92 15.06
N GLY A 34 -14.93 -25.44 15.61
CA GLY A 34 -14.96 -24.67 16.86
C GLY A 34 -14.44 -25.45 18.08
N ASN A 35 -14.57 -26.78 18.07
CA ASN A 35 -14.07 -27.66 19.13
C ASN A 35 -12.58 -28.03 18.97
N LEU A 36 -11.97 -27.76 17.81
CA LEU A 36 -10.57 -28.05 17.50
C LEU A 36 -9.61 -26.88 17.80
N THR A 37 -10.13 -25.68 18.11
CA THR A 37 -9.28 -24.54 18.46
C THR A 37 -8.62 -24.74 19.83
N PRO A 38 -7.27 -24.69 19.94
CA PRO A 38 -6.59 -24.77 21.22
C PRO A 38 -7.03 -23.62 22.12
N LYS A 39 -7.42 -23.90 23.38
CA LYS A 39 -7.93 -22.94 24.37
C LYS A 39 -6.98 -21.78 24.75
N LYS A 40 -5.81 -21.65 24.10
CA LYS A 40 -4.77 -20.64 24.38
C LYS A 40 -4.37 -19.75 23.19
N LYS A 41 -4.83 -20.02 21.96
CA LYS A 41 -4.50 -19.15 20.81
C LYS A 41 -5.61 -18.09 20.62
N PRO A 42 -5.26 -16.80 20.43
CA PRO A 42 -6.25 -15.78 20.13
C PRO A 42 -6.98 -16.15 18.84
N LYS A 43 -8.31 -16.03 18.83
CA LYS A 43 -9.13 -16.41 17.67
C LYS A 43 -8.92 -15.41 16.52
N SER A 44 -8.76 -15.92 15.29
CA SER A 44 -8.81 -15.09 14.08
C SER A 44 -10.20 -14.50 13.88
N PRO A 45 -10.31 -13.21 13.52
CA PRO A 45 -11.59 -12.58 13.26
C PRO A 45 -12.18 -13.08 11.93
N LYS A 46 -13.50 -12.97 11.76
CA LYS A 46 -14.11 -13.20 10.45
C LYS A 46 -13.66 -12.10 9.47
N PRO A 47 -13.33 -12.43 8.21
CA PRO A 47 -12.78 -11.45 7.25
C PRO A 47 -13.64 -10.19 7.11
N GLN A 48 -14.97 -10.36 7.03
CA GLN A 48 -15.93 -9.27 6.88
C GLN A 48 -16.03 -8.31 8.08
N ASN A 49 -15.51 -8.72 9.25
CA ASN A 49 -15.60 -7.96 10.49
C ASN A 49 -14.26 -7.30 10.87
N ALA A 50 -13.19 -7.57 10.12
CA ALA A 50 -11.83 -7.14 10.44
C ALA A 50 -11.31 -6.09 9.45
N VAL A 51 -10.19 -5.47 9.81
CA VAL A 51 -9.38 -4.67 8.89
C VAL A 51 -8.33 -5.58 8.27
N THR A 52 -8.60 -6.11 7.07
CA THR A 52 -7.73 -7.07 6.41
C THR A 52 -6.56 -6.37 5.70
N ILE A 53 -5.34 -6.71 6.13
CA ILE A 53 -4.08 -6.26 5.56
C ILE A 53 -3.43 -7.45 4.85
N ALA A 54 -3.44 -7.43 3.52
CA ALA A 54 -2.72 -8.42 2.73
C ALA A 54 -1.28 -7.94 2.50
N VAL A 55 -0.30 -8.77 2.82
CA VAL A 55 1.12 -8.47 2.60
C VAL A 55 1.70 -9.53 1.69
N SER A 56 2.62 -9.19 0.79
CA SER A 56 3.32 -10.19 0.00
C SER A 56 4.56 -10.77 0.71
N SER A 57 4.97 -11.98 0.36
CA SER A 57 6.14 -12.62 1.01
C SER A 57 7.41 -11.77 0.91
N ARG A 58 7.67 -11.15 -0.25
CA ARG A 58 8.81 -10.24 -0.47
C ARG A 58 8.66 -8.88 0.22
N ALA A 59 7.44 -8.50 0.62
CA ALA A 59 7.22 -7.31 1.43
C ALA A 59 7.46 -7.61 2.92
N LEU A 60 7.01 -8.77 3.40
CA LEU A 60 7.16 -9.18 4.79
C LEU A 60 8.58 -9.62 5.14
N PHE A 61 9.26 -10.29 4.21
CA PHE A 61 10.60 -10.85 4.40
C PHE A 61 11.53 -10.41 3.27
N ARG A 62 12.84 -10.26 3.57
CA ARG A 62 13.86 -10.05 2.54
C ARG A 62 14.10 -11.38 1.83
N MET A 63 13.81 -11.40 0.54
CA MET A 63 13.93 -12.59 -0.32
C MET A 63 14.66 -12.25 -1.63
N ASP A 64 15.59 -11.29 -1.58
CA ASP A 64 16.27 -10.76 -2.78
C ASP A 64 17.13 -11.83 -3.46
N GLU A 65 17.78 -12.68 -2.67
CA GLU A 65 18.58 -13.81 -3.16
C GLU A 65 17.69 -14.82 -3.87
N GLU A 66 16.58 -15.21 -3.26
CA GLU A 66 15.67 -16.20 -3.83
C GLU A 66 14.95 -15.65 -5.06
N GLN A 67 14.64 -14.35 -5.08
CA GLN A 67 14.15 -13.69 -6.27
C GLN A 67 15.19 -13.71 -7.40
N ARG A 68 16.48 -13.49 -7.09
CA ARG A 68 17.56 -13.58 -8.09
C ARG A 68 17.65 -14.98 -8.68
N ILE A 69 17.64 -16.02 -7.84
CA ILE A 69 17.66 -17.41 -8.27
C ILE A 69 16.46 -17.71 -9.19
N TYR A 70 15.25 -17.29 -8.80
CA TYR A 70 14.07 -17.46 -9.64
C TYR A 70 14.20 -16.78 -11.01
N MET A 71 14.71 -15.54 -11.05
CA MET A 71 14.82 -14.76 -12.27
C MET A 71 15.91 -15.28 -13.21
N GLU A 72 17.03 -15.74 -12.67
CA GLU A 72 18.21 -16.15 -13.44
C GLU A 72 18.23 -17.64 -13.77
N GLN A 73 17.77 -18.49 -12.84
CA GLN A 73 17.92 -19.95 -12.89
C GLN A 73 16.57 -20.69 -13.02
N GLY A 74 15.45 -19.99 -12.89
CA GLY A 74 14.12 -20.53 -13.10
C GLY A 74 13.48 -21.16 -11.85
N VAL A 75 12.29 -21.73 -12.07
CA VAL A 75 11.41 -22.22 -10.99
C VAL A 75 12.01 -23.44 -10.28
N GLU A 76 12.61 -24.36 -11.03
CA GLU A 76 13.13 -25.62 -10.49
C GLU A 76 14.28 -25.40 -9.51
N GLU A 77 15.22 -24.52 -9.85
CA GLU A 77 16.33 -24.16 -8.97
C GLU A 77 15.84 -23.40 -7.74
N TYR A 78 14.93 -22.45 -7.94
CA TYR A 78 14.29 -21.73 -6.86
C TYR A 78 13.63 -22.68 -5.85
N VAL A 79 12.86 -23.67 -6.32
CA VAL A 79 12.22 -24.67 -5.45
C VAL A 79 13.28 -25.49 -4.70
N ARG A 80 14.33 -25.94 -5.39
CA ARG A 80 15.42 -26.71 -4.74
C ARG A 80 16.12 -25.90 -3.65
N TYR A 81 16.45 -24.65 -3.93
CA TYR A 81 17.07 -23.74 -2.98
C TYR A 81 16.18 -23.55 -1.74
N GLN A 82 14.88 -23.30 -1.93
CA GLN A 82 13.93 -23.12 -0.84
C GLN A 82 13.80 -24.36 0.05
N LEU A 83 13.82 -25.57 -0.54
CA LEU A 83 13.77 -26.82 0.21
C LEU A 83 15.05 -27.07 1.02
N GLN A 84 16.22 -26.76 0.45
CA GLN A 84 17.51 -26.92 1.15
C GLN A 84 17.63 -25.99 2.37
N HIS A 85 17.04 -24.80 2.28
CA HIS A 85 17.09 -23.78 3.34
C HIS A 85 15.77 -23.70 4.12
N GLU A 86 14.94 -24.75 4.10
CA GLU A 86 13.57 -24.75 4.65
C GLU A 86 13.51 -24.37 6.14
N ASN A 87 14.55 -24.72 6.90
CA ASN A 87 14.67 -24.44 8.33
C ASN A 87 15.45 -23.16 8.65
N GLU A 88 15.85 -22.40 7.63
CA GLU A 88 16.56 -21.13 7.79
C GLU A 88 15.56 -19.97 7.63
N PRO A 89 15.19 -19.27 8.72
CA PRO A 89 14.24 -18.18 8.66
C PRO A 89 14.71 -17.04 7.75
N PHE A 90 13.79 -16.47 6.98
CA PHE A 90 14.10 -15.26 6.20
C PHE A 90 14.34 -14.07 7.13
N SER A 91 15.23 -13.16 6.73
CA SER A 91 15.40 -11.91 7.47
C SER A 91 14.19 -10.96 7.33
N PRO A 92 13.91 -10.09 8.32
CA PRO A 92 12.77 -9.17 8.30
C PRO A 92 12.80 -8.21 7.10
N GLY A 93 11.68 -8.15 6.38
CA GLY A 93 11.46 -7.25 5.23
C GLY A 93 10.92 -5.87 5.63
N PRO A 94 10.68 -4.99 4.64
CA PRO A 94 10.24 -3.61 4.89
C PRO A 94 8.87 -3.50 5.58
N ALA A 95 7.94 -4.45 5.33
CA ALA A 95 6.63 -4.45 5.99
C ALA A 95 6.66 -5.04 7.41
N PHE A 96 7.78 -5.65 7.82
CA PHE A 96 7.85 -6.39 9.08
C PHE A 96 7.58 -5.51 10.31
N PRO A 97 8.21 -4.32 10.47
CA PRO A 97 7.91 -3.46 11.62
C PRO A 97 6.45 -2.99 11.64
N PHE A 98 5.87 -2.73 10.46
CA PHE A 98 4.46 -2.38 10.32
C PHE A 98 3.55 -3.51 10.82
N VAL A 99 3.82 -4.76 10.43
CA VAL A 99 3.07 -5.94 10.92
C VAL A 99 3.18 -6.09 12.44
N LYS A 100 4.37 -5.92 13.03
CA LYS A 100 4.52 -5.96 14.50
C LYS A 100 3.72 -4.85 15.19
N ALA A 101 3.65 -3.66 14.61
CA ALA A 101 2.84 -2.57 15.16
C ALA A 101 1.34 -2.85 15.07
N LEU A 102 0.86 -3.49 14.00
CA LEU A 102 -0.54 -3.96 13.89
C LEU A 102 -0.86 -4.97 15.00
N GLU A 103 0.04 -5.92 15.26
CA GLU A 103 -0.10 -6.90 16.35
C GLU A 103 -0.13 -6.23 17.73
N ALA A 104 0.72 -5.22 17.95
CA ALA A 104 0.74 -4.46 19.19
C ALA A 104 -0.59 -3.74 19.44
N VAL A 105 -1.19 -3.14 18.39
CA VAL A 105 -2.53 -2.55 18.46
C VAL A 105 -3.59 -3.63 18.72
N ASN A 106 -3.52 -4.76 18.02
CA ASN A 106 -4.45 -5.88 18.22
C ASN A 106 -4.44 -6.40 19.66
N LYS A 107 -3.27 -6.49 20.29
CA LYS A 107 -3.15 -6.88 21.70
C LYS A 107 -3.98 -5.95 22.60
N GLN A 108 -3.80 -4.64 22.46
CA GLN A 108 -4.56 -3.66 23.25
C GLN A 108 -6.07 -3.70 22.93
N LEU A 109 -6.44 -3.88 21.66
CA LEU A 109 -7.84 -4.01 21.27
C LEU A 109 -8.50 -5.24 21.90
N ARG A 110 -7.79 -6.37 21.97
CA ARG A 110 -8.28 -7.60 22.61
C ARG A 110 -8.39 -7.44 24.13
N ASP A 111 -7.46 -6.72 24.75
CA ASP A 111 -7.53 -6.42 26.19
C ASP A 111 -8.76 -5.53 26.52
N LEU A 112 -9.06 -4.55 25.66
CA LEU A 112 -10.19 -3.63 25.84
C LEU A 112 -11.54 -4.21 25.39
N TYR A 113 -11.53 -5.09 24.39
CA TYR A 113 -12.71 -5.68 23.74
C TYR A 113 -12.49 -7.17 23.42
N PRO A 114 -12.52 -8.07 24.42
CA PRO A 114 -12.18 -9.48 24.24
C PRO A 114 -13.02 -10.21 23.18
N ASP A 115 -14.31 -9.85 23.08
CA ASP A 115 -15.27 -10.51 22.17
C ASP A 115 -15.36 -9.83 20.79
N SER A 116 -14.62 -8.76 20.55
CA SER A 116 -14.69 -8.00 19.30
C SER A 116 -13.83 -8.61 18.21
N GLU A 117 -14.42 -8.79 17.04
CA GLU A 117 -13.70 -9.18 15.81
C GLU A 117 -13.16 -7.98 15.00
N ASP A 118 -13.56 -6.73 15.32
CA ASP A 118 -13.06 -5.50 14.67
C ASP A 118 -11.65 -5.14 15.14
N ILE A 119 -10.67 -5.84 14.57
CA ILE A 119 -9.22 -5.74 14.77
C ILE A 119 -8.52 -5.88 13.40
N PHE A 120 -7.19 -5.82 13.35
CA PHE A 120 -6.45 -6.13 12.12
C PHE A 120 -6.38 -7.64 11.87
N ASP A 121 -6.62 -8.05 10.63
CA ASP A 121 -6.40 -9.42 10.13
C ASP A 121 -5.28 -9.40 9.09
N ILE A 122 -4.17 -10.06 9.37
CA ILE A 122 -2.99 -10.05 8.50
C ILE A 122 -3.00 -11.33 7.66
N VAL A 123 -2.97 -11.17 6.34
CA VAL A 123 -2.98 -12.27 5.39
C VAL A 123 -1.70 -12.24 4.56
N LEU A 124 -0.94 -13.34 4.55
CA LEU A 124 0.22 -13.44 3.67
C LEU A 124 -0.20 -13.98 2.31
N VAL A 125 0.18 -13.27 1.25
CA VAL A 125 -0.13 -13.61 -0.15
C VAL A 125 1.16 -13.80 -0.91
N THR A 126 1.35 -14.96 -1.52
CA THR A 126 2.55 -15.24 -2.30
C THR A 126 2.19 -15.86 -3.64
N ASN A 127 2.99 -15.52 -4.65
CA ASN A 127 2.89 -16.14 -5.96
C ASN A 127 3.72 -17.42 -6.04
N ASN A 128 4.41 -17.78 -4.97
CA ASN A 128 5.30 -18.93 -4.96
C ASN A 128 4.51 -20.24 -5.02
N HIS A 129 5.18 -21.30 -5.49
CA HIS A 129 4.65 -22.65 -5.51
C HIS A 129 4.40 -23.17 -4.08
N ALA A 130 3.35 -23.97 -3.87
CA ALA A 130 2.96 -24.45 -2.54
C ALA A 130 4.08 -25.23 -1.82
N GLN A 131 4.93 -25.93 -2.57
CA GLN A 131 6.06 -26.70 -2.02
C GLN A 131 7.09 -25.85 -1.28
N VAL A 132 7.20 -24.54 -1.57
CA VAL A 132 8.16 -23.66 -0.88
C VAL A 132 7.54 -22.91 0.29
N GLY A 133 6.29 -23.22 0.65
CA GLY A 133 5.55 -22.54 1.70
C GLY A 133 6.06 -22.82 3.11
N VAL A 134 6.72 -23.97 3.31
CA VAL A 134 7.17 -24.40 4.64
C VAL A 134 8.21 -23.43 5.21
N ARG A 135 9.16 -22.95 4.42
CA ARG A 135 10.14 -21.94 4.88
C ARG A 135 9.48 -20.63 5.31
N LEU A 136 8.41 -20.21 4.62
CA LEU A 136 7.64 -19.03 5.01
C LEU A 136 6.90 -19.26 6.34
N ILE A 137 6.29 -20.43 6.53
CA ILE A 137 5.63 -20.82 7.78
C ILE A 137 6.66 -20.88 8.92
N ASN A 138 7.81 -21.50 8.70
CA ASN A 138 8.91 -21.56 9.67
C ASN A 138 9.40 -20.17 10.04
N SER A 139 9.50 -19.25 9.08
CA SER A 139 9.86 -17.85 9.33
C SER A 139 8.80 -17.12 10.16
N ILE A 140 7.51 -17.29 9.84
CA ILE A 140 6.39 -16.75 10.65
C ILE A 140 6.47 -17.23 12.09
N ASN A 141 6.67 -18.54 12.28
CA ASN A 141 6.76 -19.15 13.60
C ASN A 141 8.02 -18.69 14.35
N HIS A 142 9.16 -18.57 13.66
CA HIS A 142 10.41 -18.09 14.25
C HIS A 142 10.29 -16.69 14.85
N TYR A 143 9.50 -15.80 14.22
CA TYR A 143 9.28 -14.43 14.68
C TYR A 143 7.99 -14.25 15.52
N ASP A 144 7.32 -15.34 15.86
CA ASP A 144 6.03 -15.35 16.56
C ASP A 144 5.00 -14.39 15.93
N LEU A 145 4.92 -14.37 14.60
CA LEU A 145 3.92 -13.56 13.89
C LEU A 145 2.56 -14.26 13.92
N PHE A 146 1.52 -13.51 14.28
CA PHE A 146 0.14 -13.98 14.27
C PHE A 146 -0.47 -13.85 12.87
N ILE A 147 -0.07 -14.75 11.98
CA ILE A 147 -0.57 -14.86 10.60
C ILE A 147 -1.14 -16.27 10.41
N GLU A 148 -2.46 -16.39 10.54
CA GLU A 148 -3.15 -17.69 10.39
C GLU A 148 -3.63 -17.95 8.96
N ARG A 149 -3.70 -16.90 8.14
CA ARG A 149 -4.26 -16.98 6.78
C ARG A 149 -3.17 -16.76 5.75
N PHE A 150 -3.09 -17.72 4.82
CA PHE A 150 -2.07 -17.76 3.80
C PHE A 150 -2.67 -18.09 2.45
N CYS A 151 -2.20 -17.42 1.40
CA CYS A 151 -2.59 -17.71 0.02
C CYS A 151 -1.35 -17.89 -0.84
N MET A 152 -1.24 -19.05 -1.50
CA MET A 152 -0.18 -19.36 -2.44
C MET A 152 -0.79 -19.57 -3.82
N THR A 153 -0.53 -18.66 -4.77
CA THR A 153 -1.24 -18.66 -6.07
C THR A 153 -0.51 -19.43 -7.17
N GLY A 154 0.71 -19.92 -6.91
CA GLY A 154 1.49 -20.70 -7.88
C GLY A 154 1.71 -19.98 -9.21
N GLY A 155 1.97 -18.67 -9.16
CA GLY A 155 2.19 -17.80 -10.31
C GLY A 155 0.95 -17.02 -10.77
N ASN A 156 -0.26 -17.44 -10.37
CA ASN A 156 -1.49 -16.76 -10.77
C ASN A 156 -1.66 -15.39 -10.10
N SER A 157 -2.52 -14.54 -10.68
CA SER A 157 -2.84 -13.24 -10.08
C SER A 157 -3.55 -13.39 -8.73
N PRO A 158 -3.14 -12.65 -7.68
CA PRO A 158 -3.74 -12.75 -6.35
C PRO A 158 -5.07 -12.01 -6.22
N ILE A 159 -5.47 -11.22 -7.22
CA ILE A 159 -6.60 -10.29 -7.13
C ILE A 159 -7.90 -10.95 -6.67
N CYS A 160 -8.27 -12.10 -7.24
CA CYS A 160 -9.50 -12.79 -6.86
C CYS A 160 -9.54 -13.13 -5.36
N TYR A 161 -8.40 -13.54 -4.81
CA TYR A 161 -8.26 -13.84 -3.39
C TYR A 161 -8.30 -12.57 -2.55
N LEU A 162 -7.64 -11.49 -2.99
CA LEU A 162 -7.71 -10.19 -2.29
C LEU A 162 -9.15 -9.68 -2.18
N LYS A 163 -9.97 -9.84 -3.23
CA LYS A 163 -11.41 -9.49 -3.18
C LYS A 163 -12.18 -10.39 -2.21
N ALA A 164 -11.98 -11.70 -2.30
CA ALA A 164 -12.65 -12.67 -1.42
C ALA A 164 -12.29 -12.47 0.06
N TYR A 165 -11.10 -11.92 0.33
CA TYR A 165 -10.65 -11.61 1.68
C TYR A 165 -11.10 -10.24 2.18
N HIS A 166 -11.85 -9.47 1.39
CA HIS A 166 -12.26 -8.10 1.74
C HIS A 166 -11.06 -7.20 2.11
N THR A 167 -9.95 -7.36 1.40
CA THR A 167 -8.68 -6.65 1.68
C THR A 167 -8.88 -5.13 1.73
N ASN A 168 -8.54 -4.52 2.87
CA ASN A 168 -8.54 -3.07 3.04
C ASN A 168 -7.24 -2.43 2.57
N LEU A 169 -6.12 -3.16 2.60
CA LEU A 169 -4.82 -2.71 2.09
C LEU A 169 -4.00 -3.90 1.59
N TYR A 170 -3.45 -3.81 0.38
CA TYR A 170 -2.48 -4.76 -0.16
C TYR A 170 -1.08 -4.13 -0.29
N LEU A 171 -0.09 -4.69 0.40
CA LEU A 171 1.31 -4.28 0.33
C LEU A 171 2.13 -5.33 -0.41
N SER A 172 2.89 -4.92 -1.43
CA SER A 172 3.76 -5.84 -2.15
C SER A 172 5.04 -5.18 -2.64
N ALA A 173 6.11 -5.97 -2.79
CA ALA A 173 7.31 -5.55 -3.51
C ALA A 173 7.19 -5.74 -5.05
N ASP A 174 5.99 -6.04 -5.57
CA ASP A 174 5.71 -6.22 -6.99
C ASP A 174 4.78 -5.11 -7.50
N ALA A 175 5.34 -4.18 -8.28
CA ALA A 175 4.61 -3.01 -8.76
C ALA A 175 3.48 -3.36 -9.74
N GLU A 176 3.61 -4.43 -10.53
CA GLU A 176 2.60 -4.84 -11.50
C GLU A 176 1.39 -5.41 -10.75
N LYS A 177 1.61 -6.25 -9.73
CA LYS A 177 0.52 -6.78 -8.89
C LYS A 177 -0.18 -5.70 -8.09
N VAL A 178 0.55 -4.68 -7.64
CA VAL A 178 -0.04 -3.50 -6.98
C VAL A 178 -0.93 -2.74 -7.95
N ARG A 179 -0.47 -2.52 -9.19
CA ARG A 179 -1.26 -1.84 -10.22
C ARG A 179 -2.54 -2.61 -10.53
N GLU A 180 -2.44 -3.93 -10.75
CA GLU A 180 -3.61 -4.82 -10.93
C GLU A 180 -4.61 -4.68 -9.77
N ALA A 181 -4.14 -4.56 -8.53
CA ALA A 181 -5.00 -4.40 -7.36
C ALA A 181 -5.72 -3.05 -7.33
N ILE A 182 -5.01 -1.95 -7.58
CA ILE A 182 -5.62 -0.61 -7.64
C ILE A 182 -6.68 -0.54 -8.76
N ASP A 183 -6.39 -1.11 -9.93
CA ASP A 183 -7.32 -1.13 -11.06
C ASP A 183 -8.61 -1.90 -10.77
N GLN A 184 -8.56 -2.78 -9.77
CA GLN A 184 -9.68 -3.58 -9.30
C GLN A 184 -10.36 -2.99 -8.05
N GLY A 185 -10.03 -1.75 -7.70
CA GLY A 185 -10.61 -1.01 -6.58
C GLY A 185 -10.08 -1.41 -5.21
N ILE A 186 -8.98 -2.15 -5.15
CA ILE A 186 -8.33 -2.54 -3.88
C ILE A 186 -7.23 -1.51 -3.58
N ALA A 187 -7.27 -0.93 -2.38
CA ALA A 187 -6.19 -0.04 -1.94
C ALA A 187 -4.88 -0.85 -1.86
N ALA A 188 -3.85 -0.40 -2.59
CA ALA A 188 -2.60 -1.12 -2.66
C ALA A 188 -1.41 -0.17 -2.84
N ALA A 189 -0.23 -0.63 -2.42
CA ALA A 189 1.01 0.12 -2.61
C ALA A 189 2.22 -0.80 -2.78
N THR A 190 3.19 -0.32 -3.58
CA THR A 190 4.48 -0.98 -3.77
C THR A 190 5.40 -0.54 -2.66
N ILE A 191 5.84 -1.46 -1.80
CA ILE A 191 6.67 -1.13 -0.65
C ILE A 191 8.16 -1.19 -1.01
N PHE A 192 8.92 -0.24 -0.46
CA PHE A 192 10.37 -0.15 -0.65
C PHE A 192 11.11 -0.13 0.68
N SER A 193 12.23 -0.84 0.71
CA SER A 193 13.13 -0.83 1.86
C SER A 193 13.82 0.52 2.01
N PRO A 194 14.00 1.02 3.23
CA PRO A 194 14.76 2.24 3.48
C PRO A 194 16.24 2.03 3.15
N SER A 195 16.96 3.10 2.81
CA SER A 195 18.41 3.04 2.54
C SER A 195 19.25 2.85 3.80
N ARG A 196 18.66 3.07 4.97
CA ARG A 196 19.27 2.88 6.28
C ARG A 196 18.19 2.45 7.28
N ASP A 197 18.56 1.59 8.23
CA ASP A 197 17.62 1.13 9.25
C ASP A 197 17.45 2.21 10.33
N VAL A 198 16.21 2.69 10.50
CA VAL A 198 15.82 3.62 11.56
C VAL A 198 14.82 2.94 12.47
N ALA A 199 15.06 3.02 13.78
CA ALA A 199 14.15 2.45 14.77
C ALA A 199 12.79 3.19 14.76
N VAL A 200 11.72 2.43 14.58
CA VAL A 200 10.33 2.90 14.69
C VAL A 200 9.73 2.52 16.05
N SER A 201 8.65 3.21 16.44
CA SER A 201 7.97 2.95 17.71
C SER A 201 7.48 1.50 17.81
N GLN A 202 7.69 0.84 18.94
CA GLN A 202 7.15 -0.51 19.18
C GLN A 202 5.78 -0.50 19.87
N SER A 203 5.34 0.65 20.38
CA SER A 203 4.08 0.80 21.12
C SER A 203 2.96 1.48 20.32
N GLN A 204 3.31 2.13 19.21
CA GLN A 204 2.36 2.86 18.36
C GLN A 204 2.49 2.39 16.92
N LEU A 205 1.36 2.22 16.25
CA LEU A 205 1.26 2.19 14.79
C LEU A 205 1.23 3.63 14.27
N ARG A 206 2.22 4.00 13.45
CA ARG A 206 2.31 5.32 12.80
C ARG A 206 2.20 5.18 11.30
N VAL A 207 1.17 5.76 10.70
CA VAL A 207 0.91 5.68 9.26
C VAL A 207 0.86 7.08 8.67
N ALA A 208 1.73 7.37 7.72
CA ALA A 208 1.77 8.66 7.06
C ALA A 208 1.28 8.56 5.61
N PHE A 209 0.52 9.55 5.17
CA PHE A 209 -0.08 9.60 3.85
C PHE A 209 0.22 10.93 3.17
N ASP A 210 0.52 10.91 1.89
CA ASP A 210 0.24 12.07 1.05
C ASP A 210 -1.26 12.31 0.93
N GLY A 211 -1.63 13.54 0.57
CA GLY A 211 -3.00 13.94 0.32
C GLY A 211 -3.47 13.54 -1.07
N ASP A 212 -3.05 14.32 -2.08
CA ASP A 212 -3.52 14.18 -3.46
C ASP A 212 -3.04 12.86 -4.07
N ALA A 213 -3.85 12.25 -4.96
CA ALA A 213 -3.63 10.94 -5.57
C ALA A 213 -3.41 9.74 -4.61
N VAL A 214 -3.52 9.94 -3.30
CA VAL A 214 -3.43 8.90 -2.26
C VAL A 214 -4.72 8.83 -1.45
N LEU A 215 -5.02 9.87 -0.68
CA LEU A 215 -6.27 9.99 0.09
C LEU A 215 -7.37 10.67 -0.72
N PHE A 216 -6.99 11.67 -1.52
CA PHE A 216 -7.85 12.40 -2.44
C PHE A 216 -7.56 11.97 -3.88
N SER A 217 -8.47 12.29 -4.79
CA SER A 217 -8.26 12.07 -6.23
C SER A 217 -7.14 12.98 -6.78
N ASP A 218 -6.76 12.76 -8.04
CA ASP A 218 -5.78 13.58 -8.77
C ASP A 218 -6.37 14.88 -9.37
N GLU A 219 -7.61 15.26 -9.00
CA GLU A 219 -8.31 16.46 -9.48
C GLU A 219 -7.44 17.72 -9.42
N SER A 220 -6.80 17.94 -8.26
CA SER A 220 -5.96 19.13 -8.03
C SER A 220 -4.70 19.15 -8.90
N GLU A 221 -4.06 18.00 -9.10
CA GLU A 221 -2.87 17.90 -9.97
C GLU A 221 -3.23 18.21 -11.42
N ARG A 222 -4.36 17.69 -11.89
CA ARG A 222 -4.86 17.94 -13.26
C ARG A 222 -5.09 19.43 -13.51
N ILE A 223 -5.62 20.16 -12.53
CA ILE A 223 -5.82 21.61 -12.64
C ILE A 223 -4.48 22.35 -12.72
N VAL A 224 -3.52 22.02 -11.85
CA VAL A 224 -2.19 22.64 -11.88
C VAL A 224 -1.49 22.42 -13.22
N LYS A 225 -1.57 21.20 -13.77
CA LYS A 225 -0.96 20.87 -15.07
C LYS A 225 -1.65 21.57 -16.23
N ALA A 226 -2.98 21.66 -16.23
CA ALA A 226 -3.74 22.26 -17.32
C ALA A 226 -3.74 23.79 -17.31
N HIS A 227 -3.72 24.40 -16.12
CA HIS A 227 -4.05 25.81 -15.95
C HIS A 227 -3.09 26.60 -15.05
N GLY A 228 -2.07 25.94 -14.50
CA GLY A 228 -1.07 26.57 -13.63
C GLY A 228 -1.54 26.76 -12.18
N LEU A 229 -0.62 27.28 -11.35
CA LEU A 229 -0.82 27.41 -9.90
C LEU A 229 -1.87 28.47 -9.52
N ASP A 230 -1.95 29.58 -10.26
CA ASP A 230 -2.90 30.66 -9.95
C ASP A 230 -4.35 30.17 -10.05
N ARG A 231 -4.66 29.44 -11.13
CA ARG A 231 -5.97 28.82 -11.33
C ARG A 231 -6.28 27.74 -10.32
N PHE A 232 -5.26 27.01 -9.86
CA PHE A 232 -5.42 26.07 -8.76
C PHE A 232 -5.81 26.78 -7.46
N PHE A 233 -5.18 27.89 -7.09
CA PHE A 233 -5.55 28.63 -5.88
C PHE A 233 -6.95 29.24 -5.96
N GLU A 234 -7.33 29.80 -7.12
CA GLU A 234 -8.70 30.26 -7.37
C GLU A 234 -9.72 29.13 -7.20
N HIS A 235 -9.41 27.96 -7.78
CA HIS A 235 -10.26 26.77 -7.71
C HIS A 235 -10.42 26.27 -6.27
N GLU A 236 -9.33 26.16 -5.52
CA GLU A 236 -9.36 25.69 -4.12
C GLU A 236 -10.13 26.65 -3.23
N LYS A 237 -10.01 27.97 -3.44
CA LYS A 237 -10.77 28.98 -2.71
C LYS A 237 -12.26 28.90 -3.04
N ALA A 238 -12.63 28.77 -4.31
CA ALA A 238 -14.01 28.65 -4.74
C ALA A 238 -14.69 27.35 -4.24
N HIS A 239 -13.91 26.27 -4.11
CA HIS A 239 -14.40 24.94 -3.72
C HIS A 239 -14.03 24.55 -2.28
N GLU A 240 -13.64 25.50 -1.43
CA GLU A 240 -13.13 25.21 -0.09
C GLU A 240 -14.09 24.37 0.77
N ASN A 241 -15.40 24.56 0.59
CA ASN A 241 -16.46 23.82 1.30
C ASN A 241 -17.01 22.61 0.53
N LYS A 242 -16.47 22.32 -0.66
CA LYS A 242 -16.81 21.12 -1.43
C LYS A 242 -15.75 20.06 -1.18
N PRO A 243 -16.11 18.88 -0.62
CA PRO A 243 -15.16 17.80 -0.40
C PRO A 243 -14.38 17.43 -1.67
N LEU A 244 -13.10 17.12 -1.52
CA LEU A 244 -12.31 16.52 -2.59
C LEU A 244 -12.85 15.12 -2.92
N ALA A 245 -12.76 14.72 -4.18
CA ALA A 245 -13.08 13.34 -4.55
C ALA A 245 -12.10 12.37 -3.89
N GLN A 246 -12.56 11.14 -3.66
CA GLN A 246 -11.80 10.13 -2.93
C GLN A 246 -10.65 9.53 -3.75
N GLY A 247 -9.51 9.33 -3.10
CA GLY A 247 -8.38 8.56 -3.62
C GLY A 247 -8.45 7.08 -3.24
N PRO A 248 -7.49 6.27 -3.73
CA PRO A 248 -7.48 4.82 -3.56
C PRO A 248 -7.34 4.37 -2.10
N LEU A 249 -6.67 5.15 -1.24
CA LEU A 249 -6.39 4.75 0.15
C LEU A 249 -7.41 5.31 1.17
N LYS A 250 -8.45 6.04 0.73
CA LYS A 250 -9.50 6.55 1.62
C LYS A 250 -10.11 5.45 2.49
N GLY A 251 -10.49 4.32 1.89
CA GLY A 251 -11.14 3.21 2.61
C GLY A 251 -10.24 2.61 3.70
N PHE A 252 -8.93 2.58 3.48
CA PHE A 252 -7.98 2.14 4.50
C PHE A 252 -7.86 3.15 5.64
N LEU A 253 -7.80 4.45 5.34
CA LEU A 253 -7.83 5.50 6.38
C LEU A 253 -9.14 5.47 7.18
N GLU A 254 -10.27 5.21 6.55
CA GLU A 254 -11.57 5.02 7.24
C GLU A 254 -11.55 3.83 8.20
N ALA A 255 -10.90 2.73 7.81
CA ALA A 255 -10.70 1.58 8.67
C ALA A 255 -9.81 1.90 9.89
N LEU A 256 -8.71 2.63 9.69
CA LEU A 256 -7.87 3.12 10.80
C LEU A 256 -8.67 4.03 11.74
N GLY A 257 -9.41 4.99 11.19
CA GLY A 257 -10.24 5.91 11.96
C GLY A 257 -11.34 5.20 12.77
N ARG A 258 -11.92 4.13 12.23
CA ARG A 258 -12.88 3.27 12.97
C ARG A 258 -12.20 2.62 14.18
N LEU A 259 -11.01 2.05 14.02
CA LEU A 259 -10.27 1.45 15.12
C LEU A 259 -9.81 2.49 16.16
N GLN A 260 -9.38 3.69 15.72
CA GLN A 260 -9.06 4.81 16.62
C GLN A 260 -10.26 5.17 17.53
N LYS A 261 -11.47 5.25 16.95
CA LYS A 261 -12.69 5.55 17.71
C LYS A 261 -12.98 4.54 18.83
N LYS A 262 -12.54 3.28 18.70
CA LYS A 262 -12.66 2.27 19.76
C LYS A 262 -11.79 2.58 20.98
N PHE A 263 -10.63 3.21 20.79
CA PHE A 263 -9.82 3.71 21.90
C PHE A 263 -10.43 4.98 22.50
N TYR A 264 -10.99 5.85 21.65
CA TYR A 264 -11.60 7.10 22.10
C TYR A 264 -12.81 6.86 23.00
N SER A 265 -13.65 5.87 22.69
CA SER A 265 -14.80 5.50 23.52
C SER A 265 -14.42 4.91 24.89
N LYS A 266 -13.15 4.54 25.11
CA LYS A 266 -12.59 4.15 26.40
C LYS A 266 -11.85 5.27 27.11
N GLY A 267 -11.93 6.51 26.59
CA GLY A 267 -11.19 7.66 27.13
C GLY A 267 -9.71 7.70 26.74
N LEU A 268 -9.23 6.76 25.92
CA LEU A 268 -7.82 6.64 25.54
C LEU A 268 -7.49 7.44 24.28
N ARG A 269 -8.03 8.66 24.14
CA ARG A 269 -7.84 9.47 22.94
C ARG A 269 -6.39 9.89 22.73
N LEU A 270 -5.75 10.39 23.79
CA LEU A 270 -4.36 10.86 23.75
C LEU A 270 -3.36 9.69 23.72
N GLU A 271 -3.74 8.54 24.26
CA GLU A 271 -2.93 7.33 24.35
C GLU A 271 -3.20 6.35 23.20
N CYS A 272 -4.01 6.75 22.22
CA CYS A 272 -4.38 5.86 21.12
C CYS A 272 -3.10 5.36 20.40
N PRO A 273 -2.92 4.04 20.28
CA PRO A 273 -1.71 3.49 19.68
C PRO A 273 -1.68 3.67 18.17
N ILE A 274 -2.80 4.02 17.52
CA ILE A 274 -2.86 4.31 16.08
C ILE A 274 -2.73 5.81 15.87
N ARG A 275 -1.69 6.22 15.13
CA ARG A 275 -1.39 7.61 14.77
C ARG A 275 -1.37 7.77 13.26
N THR A 276 -2.16 8.70 12.75
CA THR A 276 -2.26 9.00 11.33
C THR A 276 -1.71 10.39 11.01
N TYR A 277 -0.95 10.50 9.94
CA TYR A 277 -0.29 11.74 9.53
C TYR A 277 -0.67 12.09 8.10
N LEU A 278 -1.11 13.32 7.86
CA LEU A 278 -1.21 13.90 6.53
C LEU A 278 0.08 14.68 6.25
N VAL A 279 0.87 14.25 5.26
CA VAL A 279 2.13 14.91 4.87
C VAL A 279 1.99 15.35 3.41
N THR A 280 1.58 16.60 3.20
CA THR A 280 1.18 17.08 1.87
C THR A 280 2.00 18.25 1.39
N ALA A 281 2.25 18.30 0.07
CA ALA A 281 2.87 19.45 -0.58
C ALA A 281 1.96 20.69 -0.64
N ARG A 282 0.67 20.56 -0.29
CA ARG A 282 -0.27 21.68 -0.22
C ARG A 282 0.21 22.76 0.77
N SER A 283 -0.15 24.00 0.47
CA SER A 283 0.08 25.13 1.37
C SER A 283 -1.07 25.23 2.38
N ALA A 284 -0.73 25.39 3.66
CA ALA A 284 -1.74 25.57 4.72
C ALA A 284 -2.65 26.78 4.44
N ALA A 285 -2.07 27.88 3.97
CA ALA A 285 -2.76 29.16 3.83
C ALA A 285 -3.71 29.23 2.63
N SER A 286 -3.46 28.47 1.55
CA SER A 286 -4.21 28.61 0.29
C SER A 286 -4.98 27.37 -0.15
N SER A 287 -4.53 26.16 0.18
CA SER A 287 -5.17 24.91 -0.30
C SER A 287 -5.34 23.84 0.79
N GLY A 288 -4.88 24.10 2.01
CA GLY A 288 -4.97 23.14 3.12
C GLY A 288 -6.36 23.04 3.75
N ALA A 289 -7.13 24.14 3.77
CA ALA A 289 -8.45 24.18 4.40
C ALA A 289 -9.42 23.16 3.79
N ARG A 290 -9.48 23.06 2.46
CA ARG A 290 -10.34 22.10 1.74
C ARG A 290 -9.98 20.65 2.08
N ALA A 291 -8.68 20.33 2.18
CA ALA A 291 -8.21 19.00 2.55
C ALA A 291 -8.67 18.60 3.97
N LEU A 292 -8.49 19.48 4.95
CA LEU A 292 -8.94 19.24 6.33
C LEU A 292 -10.46 19.14 6.45
N LYS A 293 -11.20 20.02 5.75
CA LYS A 293 -12.66 19.97 5.69
C LYS A 293 -13.17 18.67 5.07
N THR A 294 -12.47 18.15 4.05
CA THR A 294 -12.78 16.87 3.42
C THR A 294 -12.61 15.72 4.41
N LEU A 295 -11.47 15.62 5.09
CA LEU A 295 -11.23 14.59 6.11
C LEU A 295 -12.29 14.62 7.23
N ARG A 296 -12.62 15.82 7.70
CA ARG A 296 -13.68 16.02 8.69
C ARG A 296 -15.05 15.58 8.17
N SER A 297 -15.37 15.84 6.90
CA SER A 297 -16.64 15.41 6.30
C SER A 297 -16.77 13.88 6.21
N TRP A 298 -15.64 13.17 6.13
CA TRP A 298 -15.57 11.71 6.23
C TRP A 298 -15.59 11.20 7.68
N GLY A 299 -15.69 12.11 8.67
CA GLY A 299 -15.63 11.77 10.08
C GLY A 299 -14.26 11.25 10.52
N LEU A 300 -13.20 11.66 9.83
CA LEU A 300 -11.82 11.29 10.10
C LEU A 300 -11.09 12.44 10.78
N GLU A 301 -10.37 12.11 11.83
CA GLU A 301 -9.59 13.04 12.64
C GLU A 301 -8.12 12.64 12.52
N THR A 302 -7.43 13.20 11.53
CA THR A 302 -5.98 12.99 11.41
C THR A 302 -5.28 13.59 12.62
N ASP A 303 -4.39 12.82 13.24
CA ASP A 303 -3.71 13.25 14.46
C ASP A 303 -2.80 14.47 14.20
N GLU A 304 -2.07 14.44 13.09
CA GLU A 304 -1.13 15.50 12.70
C GLU A 304 -1.20 15.75 11.18
N ALA A 305 -1.32 17.02 10.80
CA ALA A 305 -1.35 17.45 9.41
C ALA A 305 -0.22 18.45 9.13
N LEU A 306 0.68 18.06 8.22
CA LEU A 306 1.90 18.78 7.88
C LEU A 306 1.78 19.29 6.44
N PHE A 307 1.62 20.60 6.30
CA PHE A 307 1.51 21.31 5.04
C PHE A 307 2.86 21.92 4.67
N LEU A 308 3.46 21.40 3.60
CA LEU A 308 4.83 21.71 3.24
C LEU A 308 4.98 22.85 2.24
N ALA A 309 3.90 23.27 1.57
CA ALA A 309 3.95 24.29 0.52
C ALA A 309 5.06 24.04 -0.52
N GLY A 310 5.26 22.77 -0.92
CA GLY A 310 6.28 22.33 -1.86
C GLY A 310 7.66 21.98 -1.25
N ALA A 311 7.86 22.18 0.05
CA ALA A 311 9.09 21.75 0.72
C ALA A 311 9.23 20.20 0.72
N PRO A 312 10.47 19.67 0.76
CA PRO A 312 10.70 18.22 0.77
C PRO A 312 10.09 17.55 2.00
N LYS A 313 9.47 16.37 1.79
CA LYS A 313 8.79 15.59 2.84
C LYS A 313 9.76 14.84 3.74
N GLY A 314 10.91 14.41 3.21
CA GLY A 314 11.90 13.56 3.87
C GLY A 314 12.32 14.02 5.29
N PRO A 315 12.72 15.30 5.51
CA PRO A 315 13.12 15.76 6.84
C PRO A 315 12.03 15.63 7.91
N LEU A 316 10.75 15.79 7.54
CA LEU A 316 9.64 15.59 8.49
C LEU A 316 9.39 14.11 8.74
N LEU A 317 9.50 13.26 7.71
CA LEU A 317 9.36 11.81 7.85
C LEU A 317 10.44 11.22 8.77
N GLU A 318 11.67 11.75 8.73
CA GLU A 318 12.74 11.38 9.67
C GLU A 318 12.37 11.65 11.14
N LYS A 319 11.58 12.71 11.41
CA LYS A 319 11.10 13.04 12.76
C LYS A 319 9.88 12.21 13.17
N ILE A 320 8.93 12.03 12.26
CA ILE A 320 7.71 11.25 12.49
C ILE A 320 8.06 9.78 12.73
N ARG A 321 9.04 9.25 11.99
CA ARG A 321 9.42 7.82 11.96
C ARG A 321 8.20 6.92 11.79
N PRO A 322 7.43 7.08 10.69
CA PRO A 322 6.27 6.25 10.47
C PRO A 322 6.69 4.82 10.17
N HIS A 323 5.80 3.87 10.45
CA HIS A 323 5.97 2.47 10.06
C HIS A 323 5.86 2.29 8.55
N ILE A 324 5.05 3.16 7.92
CA ILE A 324 4.89 3.20 6.48
C ILE A 324 4.43 4.61 6.06
N TYR A 325 5.00 5.09 4.97
CA TYR A 325 4.63 6.34 4.31
C TYR A 325 4.10 6.07 2.89
N PHE A 326 2.92 6.58 2.55
CA PHE A 326 2.30 6.41 1.23
C PHE A 326 2.39 7.68 0.39
N ASP A 327 2.84 7.53 -0.86
CA ASP A 327 2.95 8.63 -1.82
C ASP A 327 2.74 8.10 -3.25
N ASP A 328 2.18 8.89 -4.14
CA ASP A 328 2.00 8.53 -5.56
C ASP A 328 3.23 8.88 -6.41
N GLN A 329 4.13 9.74 -5.93
CA GLN A 329 5.28 10.21 -6.67
C GLN A 329 6.57 9.52 -6.21
N MET A 330 7.25 8.86 -7.16
CA MET A 330 8.49 8.14 -6.88
C MET A 330 9.61 9.04 -6.33
N PHE A 331 9.63 10.33 -6.67
CA PHE A 331 10.59 11.28 -6.11
C PHE A 331 10.45 11.45 -4.59
N HIS A 332 9.21 11.50 -4.09
CA HIS A 332 8.95 11.57 -2.65
C HIS A 332 9.22 10.24 -1.95
N VAL A 333 8.92 9.11 -2.61
CA VAL A 333 9.27 7.76 -2.13
C VAL A 333 10.78 7.63 -1.96
N ALA A 334 11.58 7.99 -2.97
CA ALA A 334 13.04 7.96 -2.90
C ALA A 334 13.59 8.85 -1.78
N GLY A 335 13.11 10.09 -1.67
CA GLY A 335 13.53 11.01 -0.61
C GLY A 335 13.16 10.52 0.80
N ALA A 336 12.07 9.75 0.96
CA ALA A 336 11.72 9.11 2.22
C ALA A 336 12.66 7.93 2.55
N GLN A 337 13.01 7.11 1.55
CA GLN A 337 13.94 5.99 1.72
C GLN A 337 15.33 6.45 2.15
N GLU A 338 15.85 7.52 1.54
CA GLU A 338 17.14 8.13 1.91
C GLU A 338 17.16 8.57 3.38
N MET A 339 16.02 9.07 3.86
CA MET A 339 15.84 9.49 5.26
C MET A 339 15.62 8.32 6.22
N GLY A 340 15.58 7.08 5.74
CA GLY A 340 15.40 5.88 6.56
C GLY A 340 13.94 5.53 6.84
N THR A 341 13.00 6.06 6.06
CA THR A 341 11.57 5.76 6.17
C THR A 341 11.16 4.65 5.20
N VAL A 342 10.39 3.67 5.68
CA VAL A 342 9.73 2.70 4.79
C VAL A 342 8.67 3.45 3.98
N ALA A 343 8.87 3.50 2.67
CA ALA A 343 8.00 4.23 1.74
C ALA A 343 7.25 3.25 0.83
N ALA A 344 6.03 3.62 0.46
CA ALA A 344 5.14 2.81 -0.33
C ALA A 344 4.52 3.65 -1.45
N HIS A 345 4.82 3.27 -2.69
CA HIS A 345 4.33 3.95 -3.88
C HIS A 345 2.91 3.50 -4.24
N VAL A 346 2.00 4.45 -4.40
CA VAL A 346 0.63 4.21 -4.85
C VAL A 346 0.52 4.56 -6.34
N PRO A 347 0.49 3.58 -7.27
CA PRO A 347 0.40 3.86 -8.71
C PRO A 347 -1.01 4.33 -9.12
N TYR A 348 -1.37 5.54 -8.72
CA TYR A 348 -2.64 6.21 -8.97
C TYR A 348 -2.41 7.63 -9.50
N GLY A 349 -3.41 8.20 -10.17
CA GLY A 349 -3.35 9.55 -10.74
C GLY A 349 -2.90 9.61 -12.20
N TRP A 350 -2.61 10.84 -12.65
CA TRP A 350 -2.41 11.21 -14.07
C TRP A 350 -1.33 10.40 -14.80
N HIS A 351 -0.34 9.87 -14.06
CA HIS A 351 0.68 8.96 -14.59
C HIS A 351 0.12 7.65 -15.20
N ARG A 352 -1.20 7.41 -15.13
CA ARG A 352 -1.94 6.33 -15.80
C ARG A 352 -2.10 6.50 -17.32
N HIS A 353 -1.85 7.67 -17.91
CA HIS A 353 -1.98 7.83 -19.36
C HIS A 353 -0.77 7.24 -20.12
N PRO A 354 -0.99 6.44 -21.18
CA PRO A 354 0.04 5.62 -21.87
C PRO A 354 0.97 6.43 -22.79
N GLY A 355 1.40 7.62 -22.37
CA GLY A 355 2.37 8.47 -23.07
C GLY A 355 3.73 8.62 -22.37
N GLY A 356 3.89 8.12 -21.14
CA GLY A 356 5.14 8.21 -20.38
C GLY A 356 5.87 6.87 -20.32
N LEU A 357 6.99 6.75 -21.05
CA LEU A 357 8.03 5.72 -20.94
C LEU A 357 7.53 4.28 -20.66
N ARG A 358 7.25 3.54 -21.73
CA ARG A 358 7.28 2.07 -21.68
C ARG A 358 8.71 1.62 -21.40
N LEU A 359 8.92 0.95 -20.28
CA LEU A 359 10.00 -0.04 -20.17
C LEU A 359 9.74 -1.15 -21.21
N PRO A 360 10.76 -1.72 -21.85
CA PRO A 360 10.56 -2.70 -22.93
C PRO A 360 9.90 -3.97 -22.37
N SER A 361 8.61 -4.12 -22.63
CA SER A 361 7.85 -5.34 -22.37
C SER A 361 8.21 -6.41 -23.39
N ARG A 362 8.70 -7.57 -22.92
CA ARG A 362 8.85 -8.80 -23.71
C ARG A 362 7.48 -9.33 -24.18
N PRO A 363 7.44 -10.08 -25.30
CA PRO A 363 6.19 -10.60 -25.84
C PRO A 363 5.60 -11.68 -24.92
N GLN A 364 4.35 -11.47 -24.48
CA GLN A 364 3.54 -12.50 -23.84
C GLN A 364 3.02 -13.46 -24.92
N LEU A 365 3.36 -14.75 -24.81
CA LEU A 365 2.61 -15.79 -25.51
C LEU A 365 1.23 -15.90 -24.84
N HIS A 366 0.20 -15.47 -25.54
CA HIS A 366 -1.18 -15.75 -25.17
C HIS A 366 -1.47 -17.24 -25.37
N SER A 367 -1.65 -18.00 -24.30
CA SER A 367 -2.36 -19.29 -24.33
C SER A 367 -3.85 -19.05 -24.05
N SER A 368 -4.62 -18.86 -25.12
CA SER A 368 -6.09 -18.94 -25.05
C SER A 368 -6.50 -20.38 -24.75
N CYS A 369 -7.09 -20.62 -23.58
CA CYS A 369 -7.80 -21.88 -23.30
C CYS A 369 -9.15 -21.86 -24.03
N ALA A 370 -9.30 -22.73 -25.04
CA ALA A 370 -10.58 -23.23 -25.52
C ALA A 370 -10.57 -24.76 -25.43
N PRO A 371 -11.69 -25.43 -25.12
CA PRO A 371 -11.72 -26.86 -24.81
C PRO A 371 -11.50 -27.70 -26.06
N ALA A 372 -10.65 -28.73 -25.92
CA ALA A 372 -10.30 -29.67 -26.98
C ALA A 372 -11.45 -30.63 -27.31
N SER A 373 -11.86 -30.66 -28.58
CA SER A 373 -12.60 -31.75 -29.19
C SER A 373 -11.64 -32.59 -30.04
N HIS A 374 -11.63 -33.90 -29.78
CA HIS A 374 -10.90 -34.92 -30.52
C HIS A 374 -11.31 -34.99 -32.01
N ASP A 375 -10.33 -34.98 -32.93
CA ASP A 375 -10.08 -36.11 -33.85
C ASP A 375 -8.76 -35.91 -34.65
N PRO A 376 -8.04 -37.00 -35.03
CA PRO A 376 -6.73 -36.93 -35.66
C PRO A 376 -6.80 -37.15 -37.18
N GLN A 377 -6.03 -36.40 -37.97
CA GLN A 377 -5.33 -36.92 -39.15
C GLN A 377 -4.48 -35.85 -39.86
N CYS A 378 -3.39 -36.35 -40.45
CA CYS A 378 -2.70 -35.85 -41.64
C CYS A 378 -1.33 -35.17 -41.45
N SER A 379 -0.33 -36.00 -41.73
CA SER A 379 1.07 -35.78 -42.08
C SER A 379 1.33 -34.84 -43.26
N ARG A 380 2.46 -34.10 -43.24
CA ARG A 380 3.62 -34.16 -44.18
C ARG A 380 4.47 -32.87 -44.16
N HIS A 381 5.80 -33.06 -44.15
CA HIS A 381 6.89 -32.40 -44.91
C HIS A 381 6.70 -30.93 -45.40
N SER A 382 7.66 -29.99 -45.38
CA SER A 382 9.11 -30.07 -45.59
C SER A 382 9.78 -28.67 -45.53
N SER A 383 11.07 -28.66 -45.15
CA SER A 383 12.22 -27.89 -45.69
C SER A 383 12.23 -26.33 -45.82
N LEU A 384 13.26 -25.74 -45.17
CA LEU A 384 14.00 -24.47 -45.43
C LEU A 384 14.58 -24.41 -46.88
N PRO A 385 15.34 -23.37 -47.39
CA PRO A 385 16.14 -22.32 -46.70
C PRO A 385 16.25 -20.94 -47.50
N PRO A 386 17.38 -20.16 -47.54
CA PRO A 386 17.43 -18.77 -47.00
C PRO A 386 18.09 -17.70 -47.94
N SER A 387 18.15 -16.42 -47.50
CA SER A 387 19.07 -15.33 -47.92
C SER A 387 18.56 -13.98 -47.35
N ASP A 388 19.29 -12.91 -47.04
CA ASP A 388 20.66 -12.47 -47.27
C ASP A 388 21.03 -11.34 -46.28
N MET A 389 22.34 -11.13 -46.07
CA MET A 389 22.91 -9.95 -45.42
C MET A 389 23.07 -8.79 -46.42
N SER A 390 22.81 -7.53 -46.03
CA SER A 390 23.73 -6.41 -46.33
C SER A 390 23.42 -5.13 -45.53
N SER A 391 24.51 -4.44 -45.24
CA SER A 391 24.75 -3.13 -44.62
C SER A 391 24.11 -1.89 -45.27
N ALA A 392 23.77 -0.87 -44.45
CA ALA A 392 24.12 0.55 -44.66
C ALA A 392 23.64 1.42 -43.48
N GLY A 393 24.48 2.31 -42.94
CA GLY A 393 24.08 3.45 -42.08
C GLY A 393 23.91 4.74 -42.89
N PRO A 394 24.02 5.94 -42.29
CA PRO A 394 23.24 6.47 -41.16
C PRO A 394 22.58 7.84 -41.51
N PHE A 395 21.50 8.23 -40.82
CA PHE A 395 21.05 9.63 -40.76
C PHE A 395 20.47 9.96 -39.36
N SER A 396 21.06 10.97 -38.73
CA SER A 396 20.58 11.75 -37.57
C SER A 396 19.40 12.67 -38.01
N PRO A 397 18.64 13.43 -37.17
CA PRO A 397 18.89 13.79 -35.76
C PRO A 397 17.64 13.86 -34.84
N TYR A 398 17.81 13.83 -33.52
CA TYR A 398 17.01 14.68 -32.60
C TYR A 398 17.80 14.98 -31.32
N ARG A 399 18.01 16.28 -31.10
CA ARG A 399 18.55 16.90 -29.89
C ARG A 399 17.54 16.78 -28.76
N THR A 400 17.95 16.25 -27.60
CA THR A 400 17.22 16.42 -26.35
C THR A 400 17.84 17.57 -25.57
N ALA A 401 17.03 18.59 -25.27
CA ALA A 401 17.40 19.70 -24.42
C ALA A 401 17.47 19.24 -22.96
N LEU A 402 18.69 19.24 -22.39
CA LEU A 402 18.96 19.16 -20.96
C LEU A 402 18.86 20.58 -20.38
N LEU A 403 17.83 20.83 -19.56
CA LEU A 403 17.81 21.98 -18.66
C LEU A 403 18.66 21.63 -17.42
N HIS A 404 19.96 21.91 -17.52
CA HIS A 404 20.85 22.02 -16.38
C HIS A 404 20.58 23.37 -15.69
N VAL A 405 20.14 23.33 -14.44
CA VAL A 405 20.23 24.48 -13.53
C VAL A 405 21.60 24.40 -12.87
N CYS A 406 22.51 25.29 -13.26
CA CYS A 406 23.78 25.50 -12.56
C CYS A 406 23.58 26.43 -11.36
N PRO A 407 24.14 26.11 -10.19
CA PRO A 407 24.39 27.10 -9.14
C PRO A 407 25.69 27.87 -9.45
N HIS A 408 25.67 29.19 -9.28
CA HIS A 408 26.85 30.04 -9.40
C HIS A 408 27.89 29.70 -8.29
N PRO A 409 29.19 29.63 -8.62
CA PRO A 409 30.25 29.62 -7.62
C PRO A 409 30.66 31.06 -7.26
N TRP A 410 30.92 31.32 -5.99
CA TRP A 410 31.55 32.54 -5.50
C TRP A 410 32.88 32.15 -4.87
N GLU A 411 33.99 32.55 -5.50
CA GLU A 411 35.34 32.50 -4.92
C GLU A 411 35.92 33.92 -4.85
N GLY A 412 36.64 34.17 -3.75
CA GLY A 412 37.85 35.01 -3.75
C GLY A 412 37.78 36.32 -2.98
N GLY A 413 38.55 36.42 -1.89
CA GLY A 413 38.99 37.73 -1.39
C GLY A 413 39.36 37.83 0.09
N THR A 414 40.52 37.30 0.47
CA THR A 414 41.25 37.63 1.70
C THR A 414 41.78 39.07 1.66
N GLY A 415 41.65 39.85 2.75
CA GLY A 415 42.30 41.16 2.88
C GLY A 415 42.04 41.83 4.23
N THR A 416 43.08 41.86 5.06
CA THR A 416 43.17 42.46 6.40
C THR A 416 43.25 44.00 6.41
N GLN A 417 42.87 44.59 7.57
CA GLN A 417 43.35 45.85 8.21
C GLN A 417 42.49 47.15 8.14
N PRO A 418 42.61 48.12 9.11
CA PRO A 418 41.59 48.30 10.15
C PRO A 418 41.11 49.76 10.45
N CYS A 419 40.09 49.87 11.33
CA CYS A 419 39.80 50.93 12.32
C CYS A 419 39.83 52.43 11.93
N ARG A 420 38.67 53.14 12.01
CA ARG A 420 38.30 54.09 13.10
C ARG A 420 37.04 54.97 12.81
N LEU A 421 36.21 55.06 13.85
CA LEU A 421 35.48 56.22 14.42
C LEU A 421 34.18 56.81 13.80
N GLY A 422 33.14 56.87 14.66
CA GLY A 422 32.07 57.88 14.69
C GLY A 422 30.66 57.29 14.93
N ARG A 423 30.23 57.01 16.18
CA ARG A 423 29.22 57.77 16.98
C ARG A 423 27.99 58.23 16.17
N HIS A 424 26.71 58.02 16.51
CA HIS A 424 25.99 57.79 17.77
C HIS A 424 24.65 57.07 17.46
N LEU A 425 24.21 56.17 18.35
CA LEU A 425 22.85 55.61 18.43
C LEU A 425 22.17 56.17 19.68
N THR A 426 20.89 56.51 19.58
CA THR A 426 19.96 56.69 20.71
C THR A 426 18.88 55.62 20.66
N SER A 427 18.69 54.95 21.79
CA SER A 427 17.80 53.81 22.05
C SER A 427 16.32 54.22 22.17
N PRO A 428 15.41 53.22 22.26
CA PRO A 428 14.31 53.31 23.22
C PRO A 428 14.30 52.17 24.25
N HIS A 429 13.74 52.52 25.40
CA HIS A 429 13.74 51.83 26.68
C HIS A 429 12.83 50.59 26.78
N TRP A 430 13.24 49.69 27.68
CA TRP A 430 12.46 48.59 28.26
C TRP A 430 11.94 48.95 29.67
N GLY A 431 10.73 48.45 29.98
CA GLY A 431 10.32 47.96 31.31
C GLY A 431 9.42 48.85 32.18
N PRO A 432 8.80 48.33 33.27
CA PRO A 432 8.72 46.93 33.71
C PRO A 432 7.30 46.44 34.10
N ALA A 433 7.21 45.15 34.43
CA ALA A 433 6.06 44.43 34.99
C ALA A 433 5.82 44.73 36.48
N LEU A 434 4.56 44.61 36.93
CA LEU A 434 4.17 44.38 38.32
C LEU A 434 2.82 43.63 38.40
N CYS A 435 2.78 42.62 39.27
CA CYS A 435 1.63 41.78 39.63
C CYS A 435 0.64 42.51 40.57
N HIS A 436 -0.65 42.15 40.54
CA HIS A 436 -1.42 41.70 41.72
C HIS A 436 -2.85 41.26 41.38
N ASP A 437 -3.28 40.22 42.11
CA ASP A 437 -4.63 39.64 42.23
C ASP A 437 -5.71 40.56 42.82
N ALA A 438 -6.95 40.07 42.67
CA ALA A 438 -8.17 40.26 43.48
C ALA A 438 -9.19 41.33 43.02
N GLY A 439 -10.41 40.85 42.76
CA GLY A 439 -11.62 41.63 42.48
C GLY A 439 -12.63 40.88 41.63
#